data_AF-A0A356R1J5-F1
#
_entry.id   AF-A0A356R1J5-F1
#
_cell.length_a   1.000
_cell.length_b   1.000
_cell.length_c   1.000
_cell.angle_alpha   90.00
_cell.angle_beta   90.00
_cell.angle_gamma   90.00
#
_symmetry.space_group_name_H-M   'P 1'
#
loop_
_entity.id
_entity.type
_entity.pdbx_description
1 polymer ?
#
loop_
_entity_poly.entity_id
_entity_poly.type
_entity_poly.pdbx_seq_one_letter_code
_entity_poly.pdbx_strand_id
1 'polypeptide(L)'
;MTVHGGGIEKRGEQVGKSVATKEQTYYQIITIQEASQYTGLAVKTLYTMVSQRRIPHVKVGRLLRFDVGLLNQWLQEQTVMPMPVKLY
;
A
#
# COMPACT_ATOMS: atom_id res chain seq x y z
N MET A 1 -27.43 -32.22 -15.96
CA MET A 1 -28.65 -31.42 -15.70
C MET A 1 -29.38 -32.07 -14.54
N THR A 2 -29.50 -31.37 -13.41
CA THR A 2 -30.63 -31.33 -12.47
C THR A 2 -30.20 -30.45 -11.30
N VAL A 3 -30.92 -29.35 -11.17
CA VAL A 3 -30.80 -28.31 -10.14
C VAL A 3 -31.32 -28.81 -8.80
N HIS A 4 -30.72 -28.41 -7.69
CA HIS A 4 -31.38 -28.36 -6.38
C HIS A 4 -31.05 -27.02 -5.73
N GLY A 5 -32.01 -26.09 -5.80
CA GLY A 5 -32.04 -24.90 -4.98
C GLY A 5 -32.59 -25.21 -3.59
N GLY A 6 -32.28 -24.34 -2.63
CA GLY A 6 -32.84 -24.37 -1.29
C GLY A 6 -32.13 -23.36 -0.39
N GLY A 7 -32.69 -22.16 -0.30
CA GLY A 7 -32.20 -21.11 0.59
C GLY A 7 -32.72 -21.27 2.02
N ILE A 8 -32.02 -20.62 2.95
CA ILE A 8 -32.36 -20.07 4.29
C ILE A 8 -30.98 -19.78 4.92
N GLU A 9 -30.67 -18.76 5.72
CA GLU A 9 -31.43 -17.94 6.64
C GLU A 9 -30.60 -16.67 6.91
N LYS A 10 -31.28 -15.54 7.10
CA LYS A 10 -30.67 -14.31 7.60
C LYS A 10 -30.52 -14.45 9.11
N ARG A 11 -29.33 -14.25 9.68
CA ARG A 11 -29.21 -13.86 11.09
C ARG A 11 -27.98 -13.00 11.29
N GLY A 12 -28.22 -11.77 11.69
CA GLY A 12 -27.17 -10.86 12.09
C GLY A 12 -26.47 -11.37 13.34
N GLU A 13 -25.17 -11.11 13.41
CA GLU A 13 -24.45 -11.04 14.66
C GLU A 13 -23.44 -9.90 14.50
N GLN A 14 -23.79 -8.74 15.04
CA GLN A 14 -22.80 -7.74 15.37
C GLN A 14 -22.00 -8.27 16.54
N VAL A 15 -20.71 -8.49 16.37
CA VAL A 15 -19.78 -8.53 17.50
C VAL A 15 -18.60 -7.65 17.13
N GLY A 16 -18.65 -6.41 17.64
CA GLY A 16 -17.45 -5.63 17.81
C GLY A 16 -16.46 -6.41 18.66
N LYS A 17 -15.24 -6.57 18.16
CA LYS A 17 -14.08 -6.89 18.97
C LYS A 17 -13.00 -5.88 18.66
N SER A 18 -12.92 -4.89 19.53
CA SER A 18 -11.71 -4.13 19.82
C SER A 18 -10.60 -5.12 20.14
N VAL A 19 -9.65 -5.28 19.22
CA VAL A 19 -8.42 -6.05 19.47
C VAL A 19 -7.23 -5.19 19.08
N ALA A 20 -6.64 -4.54 20.09
CA ALA A 20 -5.29 -4.01 20.00
C ALA A 20 -4.34 -5.21 19.92
N THR A 21 -4.04 -5.66 18.70
CA THR A 21 -3.16 -6.81 18.45
C THR A 21 -2.24 -6.45 17.28
N LYS A 22 -0.94 -6.39 17.56
CA LYS A 22 0.18 -6.10 16.65
C LYS A 22 -0.14 -6.56 15.22
N GLU A 23 -0.40 -5.61 14.34
CA GLU A 23 -0.69 -5.89 12.94
C GLU A 23 0.49 -6.63 12.33
N GLN A 24 0.24 -7.80 11.75
CA GLN A 24 1.22 -8.48 10.92
C GLN A 24 1.51 -7.55 9.73
N THR A 25 2.56 -6.75 9.81
CA THR A 25 3.04 -6.00 8.66
C THR A 25 3.67 -7.01 7.71
N TYR A 26 2.88 -7.56 6.80
CA TYR A 26 3.41 -8.37 5.70
C TYR A 26 4.36 -7.47 4.91
N TYR A 27 5.66 -7.76 4.98
CA TYR A 27 6.71 -7.04 4.26
C TYR A 27 6.58 -7.41 2.77
N GLN A 28 5.70 -6.70 2.07
CA GLN A 28 5.46 -6.94 0.66
C GLN A 28 6.58 -6.28 -0.15
N ILE A 29 7.45 -7.13 -0.68
CA ILE A 29 8.56 -6.70 -1.53
C ILE A 29 8.11 -6.69 -2.99
N ILE A 30 8.15 -5.50 -3.59
CA ILE A 30 7.75 -5.28 -4.98
C ILE A 30 8.95 -4.88 -5.86
N THR A 31 8.81 -5.13 -7.17
CA THR A 31 9.75 -4.69 -8.21
C THR A 31 9.67 -3.20 -8.46
N ILE A 32 10.62 -2.64 -9.23
CA ILE A 32 10.53 -1.25 -9.69
C ILE A 32 9.34 -0.99 -10.63
N GLN A 33 8.88 -2.00 -11.38
CA GLN A 33 7.71 -1.87 -12.27
C GLN A 33 6.43 -1.73 -11.44
N GLU A 34 6.27 -2.59 -10.44
CA GLU A 34 5.14 -2.51 -9.50
C GLU A 34 5.21 -1.22 -8.66
N ALA A 35 6.40 -0.79 -8.23
CA ALA A 35 6.56 0.48 -7.53
C ALA A 35 6.20 1.69 -8.41
N SER A 36 6.46 1.60 -9.73
CA SER A 36 6.03 2.61 -10.71
C SER A 36 4.51 2.68 -10.81
N GLN A 37 3.84 1.53 -10.86
CA GLN A 37 2.38 1.45 -10.84
C GLN A 37 1.78 1.93 -9.52
N TYR A 38 2.43 1.62 -8.40
CA TYR A 38 1.98 1.99 -7.05
C TYR A 38 2.11 3.50 -6.78
N THR A 39 3.26 4.09 -7.12
CA THR A 39 3.53 5.52 -6.87
C THR A 39 3.03 6.45 -7.97
N GLY A 40 2.71 5.91 -9.15
CA GLY A 40 2.42 6.69 -10.36
C GLY A 40 3.66 7.36 -10.98
N LEU A 41 4.86 7.13 -10.45
CA LEU A 41 6.10 7.69 -10.99
C LEU A 41 6.66 6.80 -12.09
N ALA A 42 7.20 7.40 -13.16
CA ALA A 42 7.88 6.65 -14.20
C ALA A 42 9.09 5.87 -13.65
N VAL A 43 9.33 4.66 -14.16
CA VAL A 43 10.46 3.79 -13.78
C VAL A 43 11.81 4.53 -13.84
N LYS A 44 12.01 5.36 -14.87
CA LYS A 44 13.23 6.19 -15.02
C LYS A 44 13.39 7.19 -13.87
N THR A 45 12.29 7.81 -13.45
CA THR A 45 12.26 8.72 -12.29
C THR A 45 12.60 7.96 -11.02
N LEU A 46 12.04 6.76 -10.83
CA LEU A 46 12.36 5.92 -9.68
C LEU A 46 13.85 5.56 -9.62
N TYR A 47 14.48 5.18 -10.75
CA TYR A 47 15.93 4.94 -10.78
C TYR A 47 16.73 6.18 -10.37
N THR A 48 16.31 7.36 -10.83
CA THR A 48 16.95 8.63 -10.48
C THR A 48 16.78 8.94 -8.98
N MET A 49 15.60 8.71 -8.42
CA MET A 49 15.35 8.91 -6.99
C MET A 49 16.13 7.91 -6.13
N VAL A 50 16.27 6.66 -6.58
CA VAL A 50 17.07 5.63 -5.91
C VAL A 50 18.55 5.99 -5.91
N SER A 51 19.10 6.44 -7.05
CA SER A 51 20.50 6.87 -7.11
C SER A 51 20.78 8.08 -6.22
N GLN A 52 19.80 8.99 -6.11
CA GLN A 52 19.83 10.14 -5.21
C GLN A 52 19.47 9.81 -3.75
N ARG A 53 19.14 8.54 -3.43
CA ARG A 53 18.70 8.11 -2.08
C ARG A 53 17.49 8.87 -1.53
N ARG A 54 16.61 9.38 -2.41
CA ARG A 54 15.41 10.15 -2.04
C ARG A 54 14.18 9.30 -1.75
N ILE A 55 14.23 8.02 -2.07
CA ILE A 55 13.13 7.06 -1.90
C ILE A 55 13.66 5.82 -1.16
N PRO A 56 12.90 5.28 -0.18
CA PRO A 56 13.29 4.05 0.52
C PRO A 56 13.34 2.88 -0.47
N HIS A 57 14.43 2.11 -0.43
CA HIS A 57 14.62 0.97 -1.31
C HIS A 57 15.53 -0.07 -0.66
N VAL A 58 15.38 -1.31 -1.11
CA VAL A 58 16.18 -2.45 -0.70
C VAL A 58 17.08 -2.84 -1.88
N LYS A 59 18.40 -2.85 -1.65
CA LYS A 59 19.40 -3.26 -2.64
C LYS A 59 19.99 -4.61 -2.25
N VAL A 60 19.76 -5.62 -3.08
CA VAL A 60 20.32 -6.97 -2.89
C VAL A 60 21.16 -7.31 -4.11
N GLY A 61 22.46 -7.06 -4.02
CA GLY A 61 23.39 -7.20 -5.15
C GLY A 61 23.01 -6.29 -6.32
N ARG A 62 22.60 -6.90 -7.44
CA ARG A 62 22.13 -6.20 -8.65
C ARG A 62 20.61 -5.94 -8.64
N LEU A 63 19.87 -6.55 -7.72
CA LEU A 63 18.42 -6.42 -7.64
C LEU A 63 18.05 -5.18 -6.82
N LEU A 64 17.10 -4.43 -7.35
CA LEU A 64 16.45 -3.29 -6.70
C LEU A 64 15.02 -3.68 -6.37
N ARG A 65 14.65 -3.50 -5.11
CA ARG A 65 13.35 -3.86 -4.56
C ARG A 65 12.81 -2.73 -3.69
N PHE A 66 11.50 -2.71 -3.50
CA PHE A 66 10.82 -1.75 -2.65
C PHE A 66 9.97 -2.51 -1.64
N ASP A 67 9.99 -2.06 -0.40
CA ASP A 67 9.02 -2.50 0.59
C ASP A 67 7.80 -1.59 0.53
N VAL A 68 6.61 -2.19 0.43
CA VAL A 68 5.35 -1.43 0.35
C VAL A 68 5.08 -0.64 1.63
N GLY A 69 5.42 -1.18 2.80
CA GLY A 69 5.21 -0.49 4.08
C GLY A 69 6.02 0.81 4.16
N LEU A 70 7.32 0.71 3.91
CA LEU A 70 8.22 1.87 3.85
C LEU A 70 7.85 2.85 2.75
N LEU A 71 7.43 2.34 1.58
CA LEU A 71 7.03 3.17 0.45
C LEU A 71 5.75 3.94 0.75
N ASN A 72 4.78 3.32 1.41
CA ASN A 72 3.56 3.99 1.85
C ASN A 72 3.86 5.06 2.90
N GLN A 73 4.68 4.74 3.91
CA GLN A 73 5.09 5.72 4.91
C GLN A 73 5.78 6.93 4.26
N TRP A 74 6.70 6.69 3.33
CA TRP A 74 7.36 7.74 2.58
C TRP A 74 6.37 8.59 1.77
N LEU A 75 5.37 7.98 1.13
CA LEU A 75 4.35 8.72 0.39
C LEU A 75 3.53 9.64 1.30
N GLN A 76 3.19 9.18 2.51
CA GLN A 76 2.54 10.02 3.52
C GLN A 76 3.43 11.21 3.90
N GLU A 77 4.72 10.99 4.12
CA GLU A 77 5.68 12.07 4.44
C GLU A 77 5.85 13.09 3.31
N GLN A 78 5.67 12.67 2.04
CA GLN A 78 5.72 13.57 0.88
C GLN A 78 4.36 14.24 0.58
N THR A 79 3.28 13.84 1.23
CA THR A 79 1.95 14.38 0.95
C THR A 79 1.80 15.78 1.55
N VAL A 80 1.60 16.78 0.71
CA VAL A 80 1.30 18.15 1.13
C VAL A 80 -0.21 18.32 1.21
N MET A 81 -0.71 18.65 2.40
CA MET A 81 -2.15 18.88 2.60
C MET A 81 -2.62 20.12 1.84
N PRO A 82 -3.82 20.09 1.23
CA PRO A 82 -4.38 21.26 0.60
C PRO A 82 -4.57 22.37 1.65
N MET A 83 -4.35 23.62 1.23
CA MET A 83 -4.58 24.76 2.11
C MET A 83 -6.05 24.78 2.58
N PRO A 84 -6.31 25.03 3.88
CA PRO A 84 -7.68 25.12 4.37
C PRO A 84 -8.36 26.34 3.75
N VAL A 85 -9.47 26.11 3.04
CA VAL A 85 -10.29 27.18 2.47
C VAL A 85 -10.92 27.96 3.64
N LYS A 86 -10.59 29.25 3.77
CA LYS A 86 -11.26 30.12 4.75
C LYS A 86 -12.67 30.43 4.25
N LEU A 87 -13.68 29.99 5.01
CA LEU A 87 -15.05 30.49 4.87
C LEU A 87 -15.13 31.83 5.62
N TYR A 88 -15.51 32.89 4.92
CA TYR A 88 -15.71 34.25 5.45
C TYR A 88 -17.15 34.43 5.95
#